data_AF-A0A812NGT3-F1
#
_entry.id   AF-A0A812NGT3-F1
#
_cell.length_a   1.000
_cell.length_b   1.000
_cell.length_c   1.000
_cell.angle_alpha   90.00
_cell.angle_beta   90.00
_cell.angle_gamma   90.00
#
_symmetry.space_group_name_H-M   'P 1'
#
loop_
_entity.id
_entity.type
_entity.pdbx_description
1 polymer ?
#
loop_
_entity_poly.entity_id
_entity_poly.type
_entity_poly.pdbx_seq_one_letter_code
_entity_poly.pdbx_strand_id
1 'polypeptide(L)'
;MKNKKKKNHVLLAATRWALPDGARDSKSFLLSTGGDTTKPVAAPSVLQESQRTKIYEELKKQLRDECTSQGQSQYPSMAFERWWLSVRDHTGGPDPLIPTPQKAEDPTLVTDLERAGFSRTAACGVARRLASKSAASAASLAASKESKQGSKEIVELQRSSDGDEVQLFCKSAGARVRFSAFAYKKLKKLYEFHQRRNGCSRLEEAAVVLGLRYQALGGTGFQLALPAAAWNVLQTDFAVQAECFASPFNCWFPNYCSAFPDCARPSAWHSRESRPVFPFEASCHFV
;
A
#
# COMPACT_ATOMS: atom_id res chain seq x y z
N MET A 1 4.16 20.83 -31.29
CA MET A 1 4.47 21.07 -29.85
C MET A 1 4.47 19.74 -29.10
N LYS A 2 5.49 19.43 -28.28
CA LYS A 2 5.54 18.15 -27.53
C LYS A 2 4.63 18.23 -26.30
N ASN A 3 3.50 17.54 -26.34
CA ASN A 3 2.50 17.57 -25.28
C ASN A 3 3.01 16.79 -24.05
N LYS A 4 3.64 17.49 -23.09
CA LYS A 4 4.09 16.89 -21.82
C LYS A 4 2.85 16.45 -21.03
N LYS A 5 2.55 15.14 -21.05
CA LYS A 5 1.60 14.53 -20.10
C LYS A 5 1.98 14.96 -18.68
N LYS A 6 1.19 15.83 -18.05
CA LYS A 6 1.28 16.09 -16.61
C LYS A 6 0.97 14.76 -15.91
N LYS A 7 2.00 14.09 -15.40
CA LYS A 7 1.80 13.01 -14.42
C LYS A 7 1.24 13.67 -13.17
N ASN A 8 0.03 13.30 -12.76
CA ASN A 8 -0.57 13.78 -11.52
C ASN A 8 0.19 13.16 -10.33
N HIS A 9 1.25 13.83 -9.88
CA HIS A 9 1.96 13.48 -8.66
C HIS A 9 1.13 13.94 -7.47
N VAL A 10 0.45 13.00 -6.81
CA VAL A 10 -0.27 13.27 -5.55
C VAL A 10 0.74 13.67 -4.48
N LEU A 11 0.41 14.70 -3.68
CA LEU A 11 1.18 15.05 -2.49
C LEU A 11 0.75 14.14 -1.34
N LEU A 12 1.65 13.32 -0.82
CA LEU A 12 1.37 12.46 0.32
C LEU A 12 1.45 13.28 1.62
N ALA A 13 0.28 13.55 2.19
CA ALA A 13 0.11 14.16 3.50
C ALA A 13 0.03 13.09 4.61
N ALA A 14 0.14 13.53 5.87
CA ALA A 14 0.06 12.66 7.05
C ALA A 14 -0.73 13.33 8.17
N THR A 15 -1.34 12.52 9.02
CA THR A 15 -2.09 12.96 10.21
C THR A 15 -1.16 13.37 11.35
N ARG A 16 -1.62 14.33 12.17
CA ARG A 16 -0.91 14.82 13.37
C ARG A 16 -0.53 13.65 14.27
N TRP A 17 0.70 13.66 14.77
CA TRP A 17 1.29 12.57 15.52
C TRP A 17 2.09 13.08 16.72
N ALA A 18 1.93 12.40 17.85
CA ALA A 18 2.81 12.47 19.01
C ALA A 18 3.24 11.04 19.37
N LEU A 19 4.48 10.87 19.84
CA LEU A 19 4.88 9.63 20.52
C LEU A 19 4.44 9.75 21.98
N PRO A 20 3.60 8.85 22.50
CA PRO A 20 3.26 8.85 23.92
C PRO A 20 4.49 8.65 24.81
N ASP A 21 4.53 9.34 25.95
CA ASP A 21 5.42 8.95 27.05
C ASP A 21 5.07 7.52 27.49
N GLY A 22 6.08 6.67 27.65
CA GLY A 22 5.89 5.24 27.93
C GLY A 22 5.53 4.37 26.73
N ALA A 23 5.55 4.88 25.49
CA ALA A 23 5.32 4.08 24.29
C ALA A 23 6.30 2.88 24.20
N ARG A 24 5.77 1.66 24.35
CA ARG A 24 6.53 0.41 24.21
C ARG A 24 7.04 0.28 22.79
N ASP A 25 8.31 -0.11 22.64
CA ASP A 25 8.85 -0.49 21.34
C ASP A 25 8.07 -1.67 20.75
N SER A 26 8.05 -1.80 19.43
CA SER A 26 7.22 -2.80 18.75
C SER A 26 7.53 -4.23 19.16
N LYS A 27 8.77 -4.55 19.57
CA LYS A 27 9.10 -5.90 20.05
C LYS A 27 8.50 -6.14 21.44
N SER A 28 8.66 -5.19 22.37
CA SER A 28 8.04 -5.26 23.70
C SER A 28 6.50 -5.29 23.61
N PHE A 29 5.90 -4.56 22.68
CA PHE A 29 4.46 -4.59 22.41
C PHE A 29 4.01 -5.95 21.86
N LEU A 30 4.69 -6.46 20.82
CA LEU A 30 4.39 -7.77 20.22
C LEU A 30 4.56 -8.92 21.23
N LEU A 31 5.66 -8.95 21.99
CA LEU A 31 5.84 -9.91 23.09
C LEU A 31 4.71 -9.83 24.12
N SER A 32 4.25 -8.63 24.49
CA SER A 32 3.15 -8.47 25.46
C SER A 32 1.76 -8.82 24.92
N THR A 33 1.62 -8.88 23.59
CA THR A 33 0.39 -9.29 22.88
C THR A 33 0.52 -10.72 22.31
N GLY A 34 1.61 -11.42 22.63
CA GLY A 34 1.98 -12.72 22.07
C GLY A 34 2.58 -12.66 20.66
N GLY A 35 2.12 -11.74 19.80
CA GLY A 35 2.38 -11.64 18.36
C GLY A 35 3.80 -11.97 17.85
N ASP A 36 3.90 -13.04 17.07
CA ASP A 36 4.81 -13.22 15.92
C ASP A 36 4.05 -14.20 14.98
N THR A 37 4.58 -14.98 14.01
CA THR A 37 5.61 -14.73 13.00
C THR A 37 4.97 -14.73 11.62
N THR A 38 5.49 -13.92 10.69
CA THR A 38 5.50 -14.28 9.25
C THR A 38 6.94 -14.39 8.78
N LYS A 39 7.22 -15.16 7.71
CA LYS A 39 8.59 -15.21 7.13
C LYS A 39 9.02 -13.78 6.77
N PRO A 40 10.29 -13.38 6.99
CA PRO A 40 10.77 -12.08 6.53
C PRO A 40 10.64 -11.99 5.01
N VAL A 41 9.62 -11.28 4.54
CA VAL A 41 9.46 -10.92 3.13
C VAL A 41 10.57 -9.91 2.81
N ALA A 42 11.34 -10.17 1.75
CA ALA A 42 12.38 -9.23 1.33
C ALA A 42 11.73 -7.87 1.00
N ALA A 43 12.34 -6.78 1.49
CA ALA A 43 11.85 -5.44 1.18
C ALA A 43 11.95 -5.20 -0.34
N PRO A 44 10.86 -4.80 -1.03
CA PRO A 44 10.88 -4.66 -2.48
C PRO A 44 11.78 -3.50 -2.92
N SER A 45 12.38 -3.64 -4.11
CA SER A 45 13.20 -2.57 -4.71
C SER A 45 12.33 -1.44 -5.29
N VAL A 46 12.91 -0.25 -5.48
CA VAL A 46 12.20 0.89 -6.09
C VAL A 46 11.86 0.57 -7.55
N LEU A 47 12.73 -0.15 -8.26
CA LEU A 47 12.48 -0.64 -9.61
C LEU A 47 11.25 -1.58 -9.67
N GLN A 48 11.21 -2.60 -8.82
CA GLN A 48 10.10 -3.56 -8.76
C GLN A 48 8.79 -2.87 -8.37
N GLU A 49 8.83 -1.95 -7.40
CA GLU A 49 7.65 -1.19 -7.00
C GLU A 49 7.16 -0.22 -8.08
N SER A 50 8.08 0.37 -8.86
CA SER A 50 7.76 1.17 -10.05
C SER A 50 7.10 0.34 -11.15
N GLN A 51 7.49 -0.92 -11.33
CA GLN A 51 6.81 -1.85 -12.25
C GLN A 51 5.43 -2.25 -11.74
N ARG A 52 5.33 -2.66 -10.46
CA ARG A 52 4.08 -3.01 -9.76
C ARG A 52 3.03 -1.89 -9.84
N THR A 53 3.46 -0.65 -9.59
CA THR A 53 2.62 0.56 -9.70
C THR A 53 2.09 0.78 -11.12
N LYS A 54 2.92 0.57 -12.16
CA LYS A 54 2.48 0.70 -13.57
C LYS A 54 1.43 -0.34 -13.91
N ILE A 55 1.63 -1.59 -13.50
CA ILE A 55 0.67 -2.68 -13.71
C ILE A 55 -0.69 -2.34 -13.08
N TYR A 56 -0.69 -1.87 -11.82
CA TYR A 56 -1.91 -1.47 -11.12
C TYR A 56 -2.67 -0.35 -11.87
N GLU A 57 -1.98 0.71 -12.28
CA GLU A 57 -2.56 1.81 -13.06
C GLU A 57 -3.05 1.36 -14.44
N GLU A 58 -2.37 0.42 -15.10
CA GLU A 58 -2.79 -0.14 -16.39
C GLU A 58 -4.01 -1.04 -16.29
N LEU A 59 -4.19 -1.76 -15.18
CA LEU A 59 -5.42 -2.52 -14.88
C LEU A 59 -6.59 -1.57 -14.59
N LYS A 60 -6.35 -0.54 -13.77
CA LYS A 60 -7.35 0.50 -13.45
C LYS A 60 -7.78 1.30 -14.67
N LYS A 61 -6.83 1.59 -15.57
CA LYS A 61 -7.11 2.19 -16.88
C LYS A 61 -7.93 1.26 -17.77
N GLN A 62 -7.55 -0.02 -17.86
CA GLN A 62 -8.28 -0.98 -18.68
C GLN A 62 -9.74 -1.13 -18.25
N LEU A 63 -10.02 -1.28 -16.95
CA LEU A 63 -11.41 -1.37 -16.48
C LEU A 63 -12.21 -0.13 -16.90
N ARG A 64 -11.62 1.06 -16.79
CA ARG A 64 -12.23 2.32 -17.24
C ARG A 64 -12.48 2.33 -18.75
N ASP A 65 -11.49 1.97 -19.56
CA ASP A 65 -11.61 1.92 -21.02
C ASP A 65 -12.68 0.89 -21.46
N GLU A 66 -12.72 -0.29 -20.84
CA GLU A 66 -13.69 -1.35 -21.13
C GLU A 66 -15.12 -0.97 -20.73
N CYS A 67 -15.28 -0.16 -19.67
CA CYS A 67 -16.59 0.43 -19.36
C CYS A 67 -16.99 1.45 -20.42
N THR A 68 -16.12 2.43 -20.72
CA THR A 68 -16.44 3.55 -21.61
C THR A 68 -16.62 3.15 -23.08
N SER A 69 -15.93 2.11 -23.56
CA SER A 69 -15.96 1.69 -24.97
C SER A 69 -17.24 0.97 -25.40
N GLN A 70 -18.02 0.39 -24.48
CA GLN A 70 -19.24 -0.35 -24.80
C GLN A 70 -20.50 0.54 -24.90
N GLY A 71 -20.34 1.85 -25.14
CA GLY A 71 -21.44 2.82 -25.22
C GLY A 71 -22.10 3.16 -23.88
N GLN A 72 -21.81 2.40 -22.82
CA GLN A 72 -22.28 2.64 -21.46
C GLN A 72 -21.30 3.58 -20.74
N SER A 73 -21.60 4.88 -20.77
CA SER A 73 -20.73 5.94 -20.20
C SER A 73 -20.77 6.03 -18.67
N GLN A 74 -20.75 4.89 -17.97
CA GLN A 74 -20.89 4.80 -16.52
C GLN A 74 -19.87 3.82 -15.93
N TYR A 75 -18.61 4.24 -15.83
CA TYR A 75 -17.64 3.56 -14.97
C TYR A 75 -18.11 3.66 -13.51
N PRO A 76 -18.41 2.54 -12.82
CA PRO A 76 -18.91 2.60 -11.45
C PRO A 76 -17.83 3.16 -10.51
N SER A 77 -18.18 4.19 -9.74
CA SER A 77 -17.26 4.84 -8.81
C SER A 77 -16.70 3.81 -7.82
N MET A 78 -15.37 3.83 -7.65
CA MET A 78 -14.62 2.93 -6.78
C MET A 78 -14.68 1.41 -7.11
N ALA A 79 -15.15 1.03 -8.30
CA ALA A 79 -15.29 -0.39 -8.66
C ALA A 79 -13.95 -1.15 -8.74
N PHE A 80 -12.89 -0.50 -9.23
CA PHE A 80 -11.55 -1.12 -9.27
C PHE A 80 -11.02 -1.40 -7.85
N GLU A 81 -11.24 -0.46 -6.94
CA GLU A 81 -10.81 -0.56 -5.57
C GLU A 81 -11.65 -1.59 -4.78
N ARG A 82 -12.99 -1.63 -4.94
CA ARG A 82 -13.82 -2.69 -4.32
C ARG A 82 -13.43 -4.08 -4.81
N TRP A 83 -13.12 -4.24 -6.10
CA TRP A 83 -12.57 -5.47 -6.66
C TRP A 83 -11.18 -5.81 -6.07
N TRP A 84 -10.31 -4.82 -5.92
CA TRP A 84 -9.00 -5.04 -5.30
C TRP A 84 -9.12 -5.53 -3.85
N LEU A 85 -10.05 -4.95 -3.07
CA LEU A 85 -10.34 -5.37 -1.70
C LEU A 85 -10.90 -6.81 -1.68
N SER A 86 -11.95 -7.11 -2.46
CA SER A 86 -12.57 -8.44 -2.48
C SER A 86 -11.60 -9.57 -2.82
N VAL A 87 -10.62 -9.31 -3.68
CA VAL A 87 -9.58 -10.29 -4.05
C VAL A 87 -8.60 -10.55 -2.92
N ARG A 88 -8.29 -9.55 -2.09
CA ARG A 88 -7.36 -9.69 -0.98
C ARG A 88 -7.98 -10.41 0.21
N ASP A 89 -9.23 -10.08 0.51
CA ASP A 89 -10.06 -10.67 1.57
C ASP A 89 -10.05 -12.21 1.59
N HIS A 90 -10.08 -12.84 0.42
CA HIS A 90 -10.34 -14.28 0.33
C HIS A 90 -9.09 -15.15 0.18
N THR A 91 -7.89 -14.56 -0.03
CA THR A 91 -6.70 -15.38 -0.35
C THR A 91 -5.33 -14.82 0.01
N GLY A 92 -5.15 -13.50 0.10
CA GLY A 92 -3.79 -12.93 0.13
C GLY A 92 -2.93 -13.39 -1.07
N GLY A 93 -3.30 -12.98 -2.28
CA GLY A 93 -2.62 -13.38 -3.53
C GLY A 93 -1.10 -13.12 -3.53
N PRO A 94 -0.33 -13.77 -4.42
CA PRO A 94 1.14 -13.83 -4.37
C PRO A 94 1.88 -12.49 -4.51
N ASP A 95 1.25 -11.44 -5.04
CA ASP A 95 1.81 -10.08 -5.07
C ASP A 95 1.03 -9.16 -4.10
N PRO A 96 1.71 -8.32 -3.30
CA PRO A 96 1.04 -7.50 -2.29
C PRO A 96 0.14 -6.40 -2.85
N LEU A 97 0.27 -5.99 -4.14
CA LEU A 97 -0.57 -4.96 -4.75
C LEU A 97 -1.37 -5.47 -5.97
N ILE A 98 -0.85 -6.41 -6.77
CA ILE A 98 -1.53 -6.82 -8.01
C ILE A 98 -2.66 -7.83 -7.70
N PRO A 99 -3.94 -7.47 -7.93
CA PRO A 99 -5.06 -8.31 -7.52
C PRO A 99 -5.16 -9.57 -8.38
N THR A 100 -4.98 -10.73 -7.76
CA THR A 100 -4.99 -12.04 -8.42
C THR A 100 -6.20 -12.86 -7.93
N PRO A 101 -7.39 -12.71 -8.54
CA PRO A 101 -8.61 -13.35 -8.06
C PRO A 101 -8.57 -14.87 -8.24
N GLN A 102 -9.09 -15.62 -7.26
CA GLN A 102 -9.32 -17.07 -7.40
C GLN A 102 -10.28 -17.41 -8.55
N LYS A 103 -11.33 -16.60 -8.72
CA LYS A 103 -12.37 -16.76 -9.74
C LYS A 103 -12.19 -15.69 -10.80
N ALA A 104 -12.09 -16.09 -12.07
CA ALA A 104 -11.96 -15.13 -13.16
C ALA A 104 -13.17 -14.18 -13.28
N GLU A 105 -14.34 -14.61 -12.80
CA GLU A 105 -15.54 -13.80 -12.64
C GLU A 105 -15.74 -13.48 -11.16
N ASP A 106 -15.04 -12.44 -10.69
CA ASP A 106 -15.18 -11.96 -9.31
C ASP A 106 -16.60 -11.40 -9.06
N PRO A 107 -17.34 -11.90 -8.04
CA PRO A 107 -18.72 -11.49 -7.82
C PRO A 107 -18.90 -10.00 -7.50
N THR A 108 -17.94 -9.38 -6.82
CA THR A 108 -18.01 -7.96 -6.44
C THR A 108 -17.91 -7.08 -7.67
N LEU A 109 -16.91 -7.32 -8.53
CA LEU A 109 -16.74 -6.58 -9.78
C LEU A 109 -17.91 -6.78 -10.74
N VAL A 110 -18.40 -8.01 -10.88
CA VAL A 110 -19.54 -8.30 -11.76
C VAL A 110 -20.81 -7.59 -11.25
N THR A 111 -21.09 -7.63 -9.95
CA THR A 111 -22.25 -6.94 -9.35
C THR A 111 -22.17 -5.41 -9.51
N ASP A 112 -20.97 -4.82 -9.37
CA ASP A 112 -20.77 -3.38 -9.57
C ASP A 112 -20.99 -2.96 -11.03
N LEU A 113 -20.57 -3.78 -11.99
CA LEU A 113 -20.83 -3.54 -13.41
C LEU A 113 -22.33 -3.71 -13.74
N GLU A 114 -23.00 -4.74 -13.22
CA GLU A 114 -24.45 -4.90 -13.40
C GLU A 114 -25.25 -3.71 -12.83
N ARG A 115 -24.84 -3.17 -11.68
CA ARG A 115 -25.39 -1.93 -11.10
C ARG A 115 -25.15 -0.68 -11.94
N ALA A 116 -24.11 -0.67 -12.78
CA ALA A 116 -23.83 0.38 -13.76
C ALA A 116 -24.51 0.12 -15.13
N GLY A 117 -25.40 -0.86 -15.21
CA GLY A 117 -26.21 -1.15 -16.40
C GLY A 117 -25.61 -2.17 -17.37
N PHE A 118 -24.46 -2.79 -17.05
CA PHE A 118 -23.88 -3.85 -17.89
C PHE A 118 -24.73 -5.11 -17.80
N SER A 119 -24.91 -5.83 -18.91
CA SER A 119 -25.51 -7.16 -18.86
C SER A 119 -24.59 -8.15 -18.15
N ARG A 120 -25.15 -9.19 -17.51
CA ARG A 120 -24.36 -10.24 -16.83
C ARG A 120 -23.23 -10.79 -17.71
N THR A 121 -23.52 -11.05 -18.98
CA THR A 121 -22.55 -11.58 -19.94
C THR A 121 -21.42 -10.60 -20.27
N ALA A 122 -21.74 -9.30 -20.41
CA ALA A 122 -20.74 -8.25 -20.60
C ALA A 122 -19.88 -8.06 -19.34
N ALA A 123 -20.50 -8.00 -18.16
CA ALA A 123 -19.84 -7.83 -16.88
C ALA A 123 -18.88 -9.00 -16.56
N CYS A 124 -19.33 -10.25 -16.71
CA CYS A 124 -18.47 -11.44 -16.62
C CYS A 124 -17.31 -11.41 -17.64
N GLY A 125 -17.56 -10.92 -18.86
CA GLY A 125 -16.53 -10.75 -19.89
C GLY A 125 -15.44 -9.75 -19.50
N VAL A 126 -15.81 -8.61 -18.93
CA VAL A 126 -14.87 -7.58 -18.42
C VAL A 126 -14.05 -8.15 -17.25
N ALA A 127 -14.72 -8.74 -16.26
CA ALA A 127 -14.06 -9.34 -15.10
C ALA A 127 -13.01 -10.40 -15.51
N ARG A 128 -13.37 -11.30 -16.44
CA ARG A 128 -12.49 -12.36 -16.94
C ARG A 128 -11.25 -11.81 -17.66
N ARG A 129 -11.38 -10.76 -18.47
CA ARG A 129 -10.25 -10.10 -19.14
C ARG A 129 -9.33 -9.39 -18.16
N LEU A 130 -9.89 -8.69 -17.19
CA LEU A 130 -9.14 -7.98 -16.16
C LEU A 130 -8.36 -8.96 -15.25
N ALA A 131 -9.02 -10.03 -14.80
CA ALA A 131 -8.41 -11.11 -14.03
C ALA A 131 -7.26 -11.79 -14.79
N SER A 132 -7.48 -12.15 -16.06
CA SER A 132 -6.49 -12.79 -16.92
C SER A 132 -5.23 -11.94 -17.09
N LYS A 133 -5.38 -10.65 -17.42
CA LYS A 133 -4.23 -9.73 -17.52
C LYS A 133 -3.54 -9.55 -16.17
N SER A 134 -4.30 -9.39 -15.09
CA SER A 134 -3.71 -9.19 -13.75
C SER A 134 -2.84 -10.38 -13.34
N ALA A 135 -3.33 -11.61 -13.55
CA ALA A 135 -2.56 -12.83 -13.31
C ALA A 135 -1.31 -12.93 -14.19
N ALA A 136 -1.43 -12.62 -15.49
CA ALA A 136 -0.29 -12.63 -16.42
C ALA A 136 0.78 -11.57 -16.04
N SER A 137 0.36 -10.36 -15.66
CA SER A 137 1.26 -9.29 -15.21
C SER A 137 1.91 -9.60 -13.85
N ALA A 138 1.19 -10.20 -12.91
CA ALA A 138 1.76 -10.67 -11.63
C ALA A 138 2.82 -11.76 -11.88
N ALA A 139 2.52 -12.75 -12.71
CA ALA A 139 3.47 -13.80 -13.09
C ALA A 139 4.70 -13.23 -13.81
N SER A 140 4.52 -12.27 -14.71
CA SER A 140 5.62 -11.58 -15.40
C SER A 140 6.51 -10.78 -14.44
N LEU A 141 5.92 -10.09 -13.45
CA LEU A 141 6.67 -9.38 -12.42
C LEU A 141 7.44 -10.34 -11.50
N ALA A 142 6.85 -11.48 -11.12
CA ALA A 142 7.51 -12.50 -10.30
C ALA A 142 8.62 -13.25 -11.06
N ALA A 143 8.44 -13.51 -12.36
CA ALA A 143 9.44 -14.15 -13.21
C ALA A 143 10.58 -13.19 -13.65
N SER A 144 10.37 -11.89 -13.52
CA SER A 144 11.41 -10.89 -13.74
C SER A 144 12.49 -11.03 -12.67
N LYS A 145 13.57 -11.73 -13.00
CA LYS A 145 14.74 -11.92 -12.11
C LYS A 145 15.13 -10.60 -11.47
N GLU A 146 15.10 -10.55 -10.14
CA GLU A 146 15.61 -9.40 -9.37
C GLU A 146 17.00 -9.04 -9.89
N SER A 147 17.17 -7.83 -10.42
CA SER A 147 18.42 -7.40 -11.03
C SER A 147 19.48 -7.19 -9.95
N LYS A 148 20.22 -8.25 -9.61
CA LYS A 148 21.29 -8.29 -8.60
C LYS A 148 20.94 -7.50 -7.33
N GLN A 149 20.23 -8.18 -6.43
CA GLN A 149 20.01 -7.75 -5.05
C GLN A 149 21.34 -7.22 -4.46
N GLY A 150 21.37 -5.92 -4.13
CA GLY A 150 22.60 -5.19 -3.79
C GLY A 150 22.99 -4.03 -4.73
N SER A 151 22.34 -3.91 -5.90
CA SER A 151 22.47 -2.73 -6.78
C SER A 151 21.76 -1.52 -6.15
N LYS A 152 22.48 -0.80 -5.27
CA LYS A 152 21.98 0.38 -4.53
C LYS A 152 21.37 1.42 -5.47
N GLU A 153 20.05 1.55 -5.48
CA GLU A 153 19.38 2.58 -6.27
C GLU A 153 19.67 3.97 -5.67
N ILE A 154 20.12 4.91 -6.48
CA ILE A 154 20.40 6.27 -6.02
C ILE A 154 19.08 7.05 -6.04
N VAL A 155 18.52 7.27 -4.85
CA VAL A 155 17.37 8.15 -4.63
C VAL A 155 17.87 9.54 -4.28
N GLU A 156 17.52 10.51 -5.11
CA GLU A 156 17.82 11.92 -4.92
C GLU A 156 16.70 12.58 -4.12
N LEU A 157 17.06 13.25 -3.02
CA LEU A 157 16.15 14.05 -2.20
C LEU A 157 16.26 15.52 -2.59
N GLN A 158 15.11 16.12 -2.90
CA GLN A 158 14.97 17.56 -3.13
C GLN A 158 13.92 18.13 -2.18
N ARG A 159 14.18 19.32 -1.62
CA ARG A 159 13.18 20.09 -0.86
C ARG A 159 12.68 21.25 -1.71
N SER A 160 11.42 21.63 -1.52
CA SER A 160 10.89 22.88 -2.07
C SER A 160 11.55 24.09 -1.40
N SER A 161 11.49 25.26 -2.04
CA SER A 161 12.05 26.52 -1.53
C SER A 161 11.32 27.06 -0.30
N ASP A 162 10.04 26.75 -0.16
CA ASP A 162 9.23 27.00 1.05
C ASP A 162 9.57 26.05 2.21
N GLY A 163 10.17 24.89 1.92
CA GLY A 163 10.44 23.82 2.87
C GLY A 163 9.24 22.91 3.19
N ASP A 164 8.07 23.13 2.58
CA ASP A 164 6.82 22.42 2.88
C ASP A 164 6.65 21.10 2.11
N GLU A 165 7.34 20.95 0.96
CA GLU A 165 7.40 19.68 0.21
C GLU A 165 8.79 19.03 0.20
N VAL A 166 8.81 17.71 0.29
CA VAL A 166 9.98 16.84 0.06
C VAL A 166 9.68 15.93 -1.14
N GLN A 167 10.48 16.04 -2.19
CA GLN A 167 10.41 15.18 -3.37
C GLN A 167 11.56 14.17 -3.36
N LEU A 168 11.24 12.90 -3.58
CA LEU A 168 12.23 11.84 -3.80
C LEU A 168 12.16 11.37 -5.25
N PHE A 169 13.33 11.20 -5.88
CA PHE A 169 13.44 10.78 -7.27
C PHE A 169 14.46 9.65 -7.44
N CYS A 170 14.02 8.53 -7.99
CA CYS A 170 14.88 7.39 -8.35
C CYS A 170 15.06 7.37 -9.87
N LYS A 171 16.29 7.65 -10.34
CA LYS A 171 16.64 7.72 -11.77
C LYS A 171 16.52 6.37 -12.48
N SER A 172 17.02 5.28 -11.87
CA SER A 172 16.98 3.91 -12.41
C SER A 172 15.54 3.43 -12.65
N ALA A 173 14.66 3.63 -11.68
CA ALA A 173 13.26 3.21 -11.75
C ALA A 173 12.34 4.18 -12.52
N GLY A 174 12.83 5.37 -12.88
CA GLY A 174 12.02 6.48 -13.40
C GLY A 174 10.91 6.94 -12.44
N ALA A 175 11.10 6.70 -11.14
CA ALA A 175 10.07 6.84 -10.11
C ALA A 175 10.22 8.15 -9.34
N ARG A 176 9.09 8.83 -9.05
CA ARG A 176 9.05 10.10 -8.33
C ARG A 176 7.83 10.15 -7.42
N VAL A 177 8.07 10.44 -6.14
CA VAL A 177 7.04 10.65 -5.11
C VAL A 177 7.24 12.01 -4.45
N ARG A 178 6.16 12.60 -3.93
CA ARG A 178 6.19 13.86 -3.17
C ARG A 178 5.47 13.68 -1.84
N PHE A 179 6.07 14.20 -0.79
CA PHE A 179 5.54 14.21 0.57
C PHE A 179 5.44 15.65 1.06
N SER A 180 4.48 15.92 1.94
CA SER A 180 4.65 17.09 2.80
C SER A 180 5.86 16.89 3.71
N ALA A 181 6.54 17.97 4.09
CA ALA A 181 7.67 17.91 5.02
C ALA A 181 7.27 17.30 6.37
N PHE A 182 6.02 17.54 6.80
CA PHE A 182 5.43 16.86 7.95
C PHE A 182 5.33 15.34 7.76
N ALA A 183 4.82 14.86 6.62
CA ALA A 183 4.73 13.42 6.32
C ALA A 183 6.12 12.77 6.25
N TYR A 184 7.08 13.41 5.57
CA TYR A 184 8.46 12.90 5.52
C TYR A 184 9.12 12.84 6.91
N LYS A 185 8.89 13.86 7.76
CA LYS A 185 9.36 13.88 9.16
C LYS A 185 8.70 12.80 10.01
N LYS A 186 7.41 12.49 9.77
CA LYS A 186 6.70 11.37 10.39
C LYS A 186 7.33 10.03 10.00
N LEU A 187 7.45 9.77 8.70
CA LEU A 187 8.07 8.55 8.17
C LEU A 187 9.48 8.36 8.71
N LYS A 188 10.32 9.42 8.76
CA LYS A 188 11.68 9.35 9.29
C LYS A 188 11.72 8.82 10.73
N LYS A 189 10.93 9.40 11.64
CA LYS A 189 10.90 8.95 13.04
C LYS A 189 10.26 7.56 13.21
N LEU A 190 9.24 7.22 12.42
CA LEU A 190 8.67 5.85 12.44
C LEU A 190 9.74 4.84 12.01
N TYR A 191 10.46 5.15 10.94
CA TYR A 191 11.58 4.37 10.46
C TYR A 191 12.67 4.23 11.55
N GLU A 192 13.11 5.32 12.18
CA GLU A 192 14.06 5.30 13.31
C GLU A 192 13.57 4.50 14.53
N PHE A 193 12.28 4.59 14.87
CA PHE A 193 11.66 3.85 15.97
C PHE A 193 11.72 2.34 15.74
N HIS A 194 11.42 1.89 14.52
CA HIS A 194 11.43 0.47 14.15
C HIS A 194 12.81 -0.08 13.75
N GLN A 195 13.74 0.76 13.27
CA GLN A 195 15.06 0.38 12.78
C GLN A 195 16.11 0.12 13.88
N ARG A 196 15.74 0.16 15.17
CA ARG A 196 16.66 0.06 16.33
C ARG A 196 17.50 -1.23 16.44
N ARG A 197 17.50 -2.14 15.45
CA ARG A 197 18.21 -3.44 15.58
C ARG A 197 18.87 -4.05 14.34
N ASN A 198 18.65 -3.57 13.11
CA ASN A 198 19.22 -4.20 11.90
C ASN A 198 19.51 -3.17 10.79
N GLY A 199 20.62 -3.36 10.09
CA GLY A 199 21.23 -2.32 9.25
C GLY A 199 20.55 -2.05 7.90
N CYS A 200 20.44 -0.76 7.57
CA CYS A 200 20.48 -0.17 6.23
C CYS A 200 19.70 -0.86 5.08
N SER A 201 18.39 -0.60 5.02
CA SER A 201 17.88 0.04 3.79
C SER A 201 18.09 1.55 3.90
N ARG A 202 18.02 2.32 2.80
CA ARG A 202 17.98 3.78 2.92
C ARG A 202 16.55 4.23 3.21
N LEU A 203 16.38 5.19 4.12
CA LEU A 203 15.08 5.80 4.42
C LEU A 203 14.40 6.28 3.13
N GLU A 204 15.18 6.86 2.22
CA GLU A 204 14.74 7.41 0.96
C GLU A 204 14.24 6.32 -0.01
N GLU A 205 14.92 5.17 -0.07
CA GLU A 205 14.50 4.01 -0.87
C GLU A 205 13.17 3.44 -0.34
N ALA A 206 13.09 3.21 0.97
CA ALA A 206 11.89 2.73 1.65
C ALA A 206 10.71 3.72 1.51
N ALA A 207 10.97 5.02 1.62
CA ALA A 207 9.97 6.07 1.42
C ALA A 207 9.48 6.13 -0.04
N VAL A 208 10.34 5.96 -1.04
CA VAL A 208 9.88 5.88 -2.45
C VAL A 208 8.99 4.67 -2.66
N VAL A 209 9.39 3.49 -2.19
CA VAL A 209 8.58 2.26 -2.27
C VAL A 209 7.20 2.46 -1.63
N LEU A 210 7.17 2.93 -0.38
CA LEU A 210 5.94 3.19 0.35
C LEU A 210 5.07 4.24 -0.35
N GLY A 211 5.68 5.32 -0.84
CA GLY A 211 4.99 6.39 -1.54
C GLY A 211 4.37 5.92 -2.86
N LEU A 212 5.08 5.11 -3.64
CA LEU A 212 4.56 4.49 -4.86
C LEU A 212 3.35 3.58 -4.55
N ARG A 213 3.50 2.69 -3.56
CA ARG A 213 2.46 1.74 -3.14
C ARG A 213 1.15 2.43 -2.75
N TYR A 214 1.21 3.46 -1.92
CA TYR A 214 0.02 4.20 -1.48
C TYR A 214 -0.48 5.22 -2.52
N GLN A 215 0.39 5.77 -3.38
CA GLN A 215 -0.05 6.59 -4.51
C GLN A 215 -0.84 5.75 -5.52
N ALA A 216 -0.46 4.49 -5.76
CA ALA A 216 -1.16 3.57 -6.65
C ALA A 216 -2.58 3.25 -6.16
N LEU A 217 -2.74 2.89 -4.87
CA LEU A 217 -4.07 2.72 -4.28
C LEU A 217 -4.93 3.98 -4.44
N GLY A 218 -4.35 5.14 -4.15
CA GLY A 218 -5.06 6.41 -4.01
C GLY A 218 -5.58 6.62 -2.60
N GLY A 219 -5.85 7.89 -2.24
CA GLY A 219 -6.41 8.29 -0.94
C GLY A 219 -7.94 8.31 -0.93
N THR A 220 -8.58 7.32 -1.56
CA THR A 220 -9.96 7.41 -2.03
C THR A 220 -11.00 6.86 -1.03
N GLY A 221 -11.63 7.76 -0.28
CA GLY A 221 -13.05 7.71 0.11
C GLY A 221 -13.55 6.63 1.10
N PHE A 222 -12.87 5.51 1.27
CA PHE A 222 -13.33 4.40 2.11
C PHE A 222 -13.01 4.56 3.60
N GLN A 223 -12.03 5.41 3.95
CA GLN A 223 -11.43 5.44 5.27
C GLN A 223 -11.17 6.87 5.71
N LEU A 224 -11.42 7.15 6.98
CA LEU A 224 -11.07 8.39 7.65
C LEU A 224 -10.31 8.04 8.94
N ALA A 225 -9.26 8.80 9.24
CA ALA A 225 -8.61 8.70 10.54
C ALA A 225 -9.49 9.34 11.61
N LEU A 226 -9.54 8.75 12.81
CA LEU A 226 -10.24 9.37 13.93
C LEU A 226 -9.62 10.74 14.29
N PRO A 227 -10.41 11.71 14.75
CA PRO A 227 -9.89 12.98 15.22
C PRO A 227 -9.02 12.79 16.47
N ALA A 228 -8.01 13.66 16.64
CA ALA A 228 -7.05 13.57 17.75
C ALA A 228 -7.71 13.51 19.14
N ALA A 229 -8.87 14.15 19.33
CA ALA A 229 -9.61 14.09 20.59
C ALA A 229 -10.11 12.66 20.92
N ALA A 230 -10.58 11.91 19.92
CA ALA A 230 -11.00 10.52 20.09
C ALA A 230 -9.81 9.61 20.40
N TRP A 231 -8.67 9.82 19.74
CA TRP A 231 -7.44 9.08 20.04
C TRP A 231 -6.93 9.33 21.46
N ASN A 232 -7.00 10.57 21.97
CA ASN A 232 -6.64 10.89 23.35
C ASN A 232 -7.50 10.11 24.36
N VAL A 233 -8.82 10.03 24.16
CA VAL A 233 -9.73 9.25 25.02
C VAL A 233 -9.40 7.76 24.97
N LEU A 234 -9.24 7.21 23.76
CA LEU A 234 -8.86 5.79 23.57
C LEU A 234 -7.52 5.45 24.27
N GLN A 235 -6.56 6.36 24.23
CA GLN A 235 -5.25 6.17 24.84
C GLN A 235 -5.27 6.31 26.37
N THR A 236 -5.96 7.31 26.92
CA THR A 236 -5.97 7.60 28.36
C THR A 236 -6.94 6.70 29.12
N ASP A 237 -8.16 6.55 28.63
CA ASP A 237 -9.26 5.93 29.39
C ASP A 237 -9.35 4.41 29.12
N PHE A 238 -8.91 3.98 27.93
CA PHE A 238 -8.97 2.58 27.47
C PHE A 238 -7.59 1.96 27.22
N ALA A 239 -6.50 2.67 27.52
CA ALA A 239 -5.11 2.23 27.37
C ALA A 239 -4.74 1.68 25.97
N VAL A 240 -5.43 2.14 24.91
CA VAL A 240 -5.18 1.72 23.52
C VAL A 240 -3.77 2.13 23.10
N GLN A 241 -3.04 1.19 22.50
CA GLN A 241 -1.62 1.32 22.14
C GLN A 241 -1.31 0.97 20.68
N ALA A 242 -2.31 0.53 19.91
CA ALA A 242 -2.13 0.16 18.51
C ALA A 242 -3.41 0.29 17.67
N GLU A 243 -3.23 0.46 16.35
CA GLU A 243 -4.31 0.50 15.36
C GLU A 243 -4.40 -0.82 14.56
N CYS A 244 -5.60 -1.38 14.43
CA CYS A 244 -5.85 -2.56 13.58
C CYS A 244 -5.85 -2.24 12.08
N PHE A 245 -6.15 -0.99 11.69
CA PHE A 245 -6.25 -0.57 10.30
C PHE A 245 -5.62 0.81 10.12
N ALA A 246 -4.33 0.85 9.75
CA ALA A 246 -3.65 2.10 9.43
C ALA A 246 -2.56 1.94 8.36
N SER A 247 -1.88 3.04 8.10
CA SER A 247 -0.72 3.19 7.24
C SER A 247 0.31 4.08 7.94
N PRO A 248 1.58 4.07 7.53
CA PRO A 248 2.58 4.98 8.08
C PRO A 248 2.23 6.48 7.89
N PHE A 249 1.30 6.80 6.97
CA PHE A 249 0.81 8.15 6.72
C PHE A 249 -0.27 8.58 7.71
N ASN A 250 -1.29 7.74 7.96
CA ASN A 250 -2.45 8.09 8.77
C ASN A 250 -2.42 7.59 10.23
N CYS A 251 -1.48 6.71 10.62
CA CYS A 251 -1.45 6.13 11.96
C CYS A 251 -1.31 7.17 13.08
N TRP A 252 -1.96 6.94 14.21
CA TRP A 252 -1.75 7.65 15.47
C TRP A 252 -0.61 7.02 16.27
N PHE A 253 -0.60 5.70 16.39
CA PHE A 253 0.41 4.95 17.15
C PHE A 253 1.59 4.53 16.26
N PRO A 254 2.79 4.30 16.84
CA PRO A 254 3.87 3.64 16.11
C PRO A 254 3.59 2.15 15.89
N ASN A 255 2.75 1.52 16.71
CA ASN A 255 2.34 0.12 16.55
C ASN A 255 1.01 0.08 15.80
N TYR A 256 0.98 -0.47 14.59
CA TYR A 256 -0.25 -0.58 13.79
C TYR A 256 -0.16 -1.71 12.77
N CYS A 257 -1.30 -2.28 12.41
CA CYS A 257 -1.45 -3.18 11.28
C CYS A 257 -1.70 -2.38 9.99
N SER A 258 -1.21 -2.90 8.87
CA SER A 258 -1.19 -2.23 7.57
C SER A 258 -1.43 -3.24 6.45
N ALA A 259 -2.07 -2.79 5.37
CA ALA A 259 -2.31 -3.58 4.17
C ALA A 259 -1.02 -4.04 3.45
N PHE A 260 0.14 -3.48 3.78
CA PHE A 260 1.41 -3.76 3.12
C PHE A 260 2.54 -3.99 4.13
N PRO A 261 2.58 -5.16 4.80
CA PRO A 261 3.64 -5.46 5.76
C PRO A 261 5.02 -5.45 5.12
N ASP A 262 5.15 -5.81 3.84
CA ASP A 262 6.39 -5.89 3.07
C ASP A 262 7.16 -4.55 2.94
N CYS A 263 6.45 -3.41 2.98
CA CYS A 263 7.05 -2.08 2.87
C CYS A 263 6.75 -1.16 4.06
N ALA A 264 5.66 -1.38 4.81
CA ALA A 264 5.38 -0.65 6.05
C ALA A 264 6.25 -1.16 7.23
N ARG A 265 6.74 -2.40 7.17
CA ARG A 265 7.65 -3.00 8.15
C ARG A 265 8.83 -3.65 7.42
N PRO A 266 10.01 -2.99 7.33
CA PRO A 266 11.19 -3.58 6.70
C PRO A 266 11.47 -5.03 7.09
N SER A 267 12.04 -5.83 6.19
CA SER A 267 12.38 -7.26 6.41
C SER A 267 13.20 -7.53 7.68
N ALA A 268 13.91 -6.52 8.16
CA ALA A 268 14.69 -6.43 9.39
C ALA A 268 13.99 -6.84 10.71
N TRP A 269 12.66 -6.98 10.73
CA TRP A 269 11.88 -7.16 11.96
C TRP A 269 11.84 -8.60 12.48
N HIS A 270 12.14 -9.60 11.65
CA HIS A 270 12.01 -11.01 12.01
C HIS A 270 13.38 -11.71 11.98
N SER A 271 14.04 -11.78 13.14
CA SER A 271 15.25 -12.59 13.32
C SER A 271 14.94 -13.84 14.13
N ARG A 272 14.94 -14.98 13.42
CA ARG A 272 14.87 -16.39 13.89
C ARG A 272 13.66 -16.81 14.73
N GLU A 273 12.97 -17.80 14.18
CA GLU A 273 12.26 -18.90 14.87
C GLU A 273 10.92 -18.59 15.59
N SER A 274 9.83 -18.89 14.86
CA SER A 274 8.73 -19.80 15.27
C SER A 274 7.33 -19.25 15.61
N ARG A 275 6.43 -19.38 14.61
CA ARG A 275 4.96 -19.62 14.66
C ARG A 275 4.03 -18.43 14.99
N PRO A 276 2.79 -18.41 14.42
CA PRO A 276 1.85 -17.30 14.54
C PRO A 276 1.19 -17.20 15.92
N VAL A 277 0.99 -15.98 16.41
CA VAL A 277 0.43 -15.69 17.75
C VAL A 277 -0.71 -14.68 17.72
N PHE A 278 -1.40 -14.58 16.58
CA PHE A 278 -2.82 -14.21 16.56
C PHE A 278 -3.53 -15.13 15.57
N PRO A 279 -4.48 -15.97 16.00
CA PRO A 279 -5.34 -16.74 15.11
C PRO A 279 -6.47 -15.85 14.56
N PHE A 280 -6.13 -14.63 14.17
CA PHE A 280 -6.99 -13.81 13.34
C PHE A 280 -6.63 -14.11 11.89
N GLU A 281 -7.33 -15.09 11.32
CA GLU A 281 -7.65 -15.07 9.88
C GLU A 281 -8.56 -13.87 9.60
N ALA A 282 -8.02 -12.67 9.80
CA ALA A 282 -8.29 -11.58 8.88
C ALA A 282 -7.28 -11.76 7.73
N SER A 283 -7.58 -12.43 6.62
CA SER A 283 -8.72 -12.11 5.74
C SER A 283 -9.17 -10.68 6.03
N CYS A 284 -8.33 -9.71 5.64
CA CYS A 284 -8.45 -8.30 6.04
C CYS A 284 -9.70 -7.67 5.43
N HIS A 285 -10.87 -8.12 5.87
CA HIS A 285 -12.19 -7.77 5.43
C HIS A 285 -12.38 -6.27 5.68
N PHE A 286 -12.13 -5.51 4.62
CA PHE A 286 -12.45 -4.11 4.58
C PHE A 286 -13.96 -3.98 4.51
N VAL A 287 -14.54 -3.51 5.62
CA VAL A 287 -15.94 -3.11 5.74
C VAL A 287 -16.24 -1.94 4.80
#